data_AF-A0A925JFU9-F1
#
_entry.id   AF-A0A925JFU9-F1
#
_cell.length_a   1.000
_cell.length_b   1.000
_cell.length_c   1.000
_cell.angle_alpha   90.00
_cell.angle_beta   90.00
_cell.angle_gamma   90.00
#
_symmetry.space_group_name_H-M   'P 1'
#
loop_
_entity.id
_entity.type
_entity.pdbx_description
1 polymer ?
#
loop_
_entity_poly.entity_id
_entity_poly.type
_entity_poly.pdbx_seq_one_letter_code
_entity_poly.pdbx_strand_id
1 'polypeptide(L)'
;MNRQNFLGHLALALTVILVAAFAGQLRRWERQRSRTHTNEMKTVLVAVPDSDEAVERRAPEVFVRFRKGVSEEAIDEITARLNDNIEDKIESVDGLVSIDDLDDADPQAVASEYRLMTELVEYAEPNFEINLQPRFEKFSNEPLPTEAEADGKRPDDPMFEEQWSLSNTGQRGGKLKADINALAAWEQKTTGSEEIVVAVLDSGVDYRHPDLKQNIWERPSDVDEYDDEQIGRVDDQYGYDAVLDSGDPMDDNGHGTHCAGIIGADGDNGLGIAGINWRVKIMPLKFISKTGSGTTKDAIEAINYV
;
A
#
# COMPACT_ATOMS: atom_id res chain seq x y z
N MET A 1 29.82 43.83 0.41
CA MET A 1 30.56 42.81 -0.36
C MET A 1 31.61 43.48 -1.22
N ASN A 2 32.87 43.09 -1.05
CA ASN A 2 34.00 43.72 -1.73
C ASN A 2 33.96 43.33 -3.22
N ARG A 3 33.89 44.30 -4.13
CA ARG A 3 33.75 44.08 -5.59
C ARG A 3 34.91 43.29 -6.22
N GLN A 4 36.00 43.10 -5.49
CA GLN A 4 37.19 42.38 -5.96
C GLN A 4 37.07 40.85 -5.89
N ASN A 5 36.09 40.28 -5.17
CA ASN A 5 35.96 38.82 -5.01
C ASN A 5 34.70 38.22 -5.67
N PHE A 6 33.83 39.06 -6.25
CA PHE A 6 32.58 38.61 -6.86
C PHE A 6 32.80 37.66 -8.04
N LEU A 7 33.77 37.98 -8.90
CA LEU A 7 34.14 37.14 -10.04
C LEU A 7 34.71 35.78 -9.61
N GLY A 8 35.44 35.72 -8.48
CA GLY A 8 35.97 34.48 -7.94
C GLY A 8 34.89 33.55 -7.40
N HIS A 9 33.91 34.09 -6.66
CA HIS A 9 32.78 33.30 -6.17
C HIS A 9 31.82 32.88 -7.29
N LEU A 10 31.60 33.73 -8.30
CA LEU A 10 30.79 33.39 -9.47
C LEU A 10 31.44 32.28 -10.30
N ALA A 11 32.76 32.33 -10.49
CA ALA A 11 33.51 31.27 -11.17
C ALA A 11 33.45 29.95 -10.40
N LEU A 12 33.58 29.98 -9.06
CA LEU A 12 33.48 28.78 -8.23
C LEU A 12 32.07 28.16 -8.30
N ALA A 13 31.01 28.97 -8.19
CA ALA A 13 29.63 28.51 -8.29
C ALA A 13 29.33 27.88 -9.66
N LEU A 14 29.75 28.52 -10.76
CA LEU A 14 29.60 27.97 -12.11
C LEU A 14 30.36 26.64 -12.28
N THR A 15 31.53 26.52 -11.66
CA THR A 15 32.33 25.29 -11.73
C THR A 15 31.64 24.14 -10.99
N VAL A 16 31.07 24.41 -9.81
CA VAL A 16 30.32 23.40 -9.04
C VAL A 16 29.07 22.95 -9.80
N ILE A 17 28.33 23.89 -10.39
CA ILE A 17 27.13 23.60 -11.20
C ILE A 17 27.49 22.75 -12.42
N LEU A 18 28.57 23.08 -13.14
CA LEU A 18 29.00 22.31 -14.31
C LEU A 18 29.47 20.90 -13.94
N VAL A 19 30.15 20.74 -12.79
CA VAL A 19 30.56 19.42 -12.29
C VAL A 19 29.35 18.58 -11.89
N ALA A 20 28.36 19.17 -11.22
CA ALA A 20 27.12 18.49 -10.85
C ALA A 20 26.30 18.08 -12.10
N ALA A 21 26.14 19.00 -13.07
CA ALA A 21 25.46 18.71 -14.33
C ALA A 21 26.17 17.60 -15.13
N PHE A 22 27.51 17.62 -15.17
CA PHE A 22 28.29 16.58 -15.84
C PHE A 22 28.20 15.23 -15.11
N ALA A 23 28.24 15.21 -13.78
CA ALA A 23 28.04 14.01 -12.99
C ALA A 23 26.63 13.41 -13.18
N GLY A 24 25.60 14.26 -13.24
CA GLY A 24 24.23 13.86 -13.56
C GLY A 24 24.10 13.26 -14.97
N GLN A 25 24.76 13.87 -15.96
CA GLN A 25 24.79 13.37 -17.33
C GLN A 25 25.56 12.04 -17.46
N LEU A 26 26.64 11.86 -16.68
CA LEU A 26 27.38 10.60 -16.61
C LEU A 26 26.51 9.46 -16.05
N ARG A 27 25.76 9.72 -14.97
CA ARG A 27 24.81 8.76 -14.38
C ARG A 27 23.67 8.41 -15.35
N ARG A 28 23.21 9.37 -16.17
CA ARG A 28 22.22 9.13 -17.24
C ARG A 28 22.79 8.21 -18.35
N TRP A 29 24.04 8.41 -18.74
CA TRP A 29 24.72 7.55 -19.73
C TRP A 29 25.03 6.15 -19.20
N GLU A 30 25.38 6.01 -17.93
CA GLU A 30 25.55 4.69 -17.29
C GLU A 30 24.22 3.91 -17.26
N ARG A 31 23.10 4.58 -16.95
CA ARG A 31 21.76 3.97 -17.02
C ARG A 31 21.37 3.54 -18.45
N GLN A 32 21.69 4.34 -19.47
CA GLN A 32 21.44 3.97 -20.88
C GLN A 32 22.34 2.83 -21.38
N ARG A 33 23.60 2.75 -20.92
CA ARG A 33 24.50 1.64 -21.25
C ARG A 33 24.13 0.34 -20.54
N SER A 34 23.64 0.43 -19.30
CA SER A 34 23.11 -0.74 -18.59
C SER A 34 21.90 -1.33 -19.33
N ARG A 35 20.98 -0.47 -19.82
CA ARG A 35 19.82 -0.85 -20.65
C ARG A 35 20.18 -1.54 -21.98
N THR A 36 21.35 -1.28 -22.57
CA THR A 36 21.77 -1.91 -23.84
C THR A 36 22.54 -3.22 -23.65
N HIS A 37 22.88 -3.62 -22.41
CA HIS A 37 23.60 -4.86 -22.12
C HIS A 37 22.77 -5.90 -21.34
N THR A 38 21.53 -5.59 -20.95
CA THR A 38 20.64 -6.52 -20.21
C THR A 38 19.51 -7.12 -21.05
N ASN A 39 19.57 -7.05 -22.38
CA ASN A 39 18.62 -7.75 -23.26
C ASN A 39 18.93 -9.25 -23.46
N GLU A 40 19.72 -9.85 -22.55
CA GLU A 40 19.76 -11.31 -22.35
C GLU A 40 19.07 -11.62 -21.01
N MET A 41 17.99 -12.39 -21.09
CA MET A 41 17.19 -12.86 -19.96
C MET A 41 18.09 -13.36 -18.82
N LYS A 42 18.07 -12.63 -17.71
CA LYS A 42 18.57 -13.10 -16.43
C LYS A 42 17.40 -13.02 -15.45
N THR A 43 16.82 -14.17 -15.14
CA THR A 43 15.95 -14.34 -13.97
C THR A 43 16.73 -13.86 -12.76
N VAL A 44 16.39 -12.68 -12.24
CA VAL A 44 16.97 -12.16 -11.01
C VAL A 44 16.18 -12.77 -9.88
N LEU A 45 16.72 -13.83 -9.26
CA LEU A 45 16.36 -14.18 -7.89
C LEU A 45 16.85 -13.02 -7.01
N VAL A 46 15.94 -12.11 -6.66
CA VAL A 46 16.22 -11.09 -5.65
C VAL A 46 16.21 -11.81 -4.30
N ALA A 47 17.39 -11.87 -3.67
CA ALA A 47 17.48 -12.31 -2.30
C ALA A 47 16.83 -11.25 -1.40
N VAL A 48 15.78 -11.62 -0.67
CA VAL A 48 15.20 -10.80 0.39
C VAL A 48 16.27 -10.56 1.45
N PRO A 49 16.69 -9.31 1.73
CA PRO A 49 17.67 -9.06 2.77
C PRO A 49 17.02 -9.19 4.15
N ASP A 50 17.47 -10.18 4.92
CA ASP A 50 17.32 -10.18 6.38
C ASP A 50 18.30 -9.15 6.96
N SER A 51 17.82 -7.99 7.41
CA SER A 51 18.33 -7.26 8.59
C SER A 51 17.74 -5.85 8.70
N ASP A 52 17.40 -5.47 9.93
CA ASP A 52 16.93 -4.15 10.39
C ASP A 52 17.94 -2.99 10.20
N GLU A 53 18.46 -2.75 8.99
CA GLU A 53 19.32 -1.60 8.72
C GLU A 53 18.90 -0.82 7.48
N ALA A 54 18.74 0.50 7.70
CA ALA A 54 18.35 1.56 6.76
C ALA A 54 16.89 1.58 6.32
N VAL A 55 16.03 2.15 7.18
CA VAL A 55 15.08 3.15 6.65
C VAL A 55 15.96 4.26 6.12
N GLU A 56 16.34 4.16 4.84
CA GLU A 56 16.86 5.30 4.10
C GLU A 56 15.88 6.44 4.38
N ARG A 57 16.38 7.59 4.86
CA ARG A 57 15.52 8.77 4.98
C ARG A 57 14.96 9.00 3.58
N ARG A 58 13.69 8.62 3.36
CA ARG A 58 12.93 9.05 2.20
C ARG A 58 12.96 10.57 2.24
N ALA A 59 13.25 11.19 1.11
CA ALA A 59 13.19 12.63 0.99
C ALA A 59 11.78 13.09 1.43
N PRO A 60 11.63 14.29 1.99
CA PRO A 60 10.32 14.82 2.30
C PRO A 60 9.46 14.88 1.01
N GLU A 61 8.46 14.01 0.96
CA GLU A 61 7.58 13.82 -0.20
C GLU A 61 6.33 14.71 -0.11
N VAL A 62 5.98 15.35 -1.23
CA VAL A 62 4.71 16.09 -1.39
C VAL A 62 3.97 15.65 -2.63
N PHE A 63 2.65 15.66 -2.54
CA PHE A 63 1.77 15.58 -3.70
C PHE A 63 1.52 16.97 -4.26
N VAL A 64 1.72 17.14 -5.57
CA VAL A 64 1.40 18.38 -6.27
C VAL A 64 0.49 18.08 -7.45
N ARG A 65 -0.71 18.66 -7.44
CA ARG A 65 -1.61 18.62 -8.59
C ARG A 65 -1.45 19.88 -9.42
N PHE A 66 -0.86 19.74 -10.59
CA PHE A 66 -0.79 20.80 -11.59
C PHE A 66 -2.13 20.96 -12.31
N ARG A 67 -2.45 22.20 -12.68
CA ARG A 67 -3.65 22.53 -13.44
C ARG A 67 -3.54 21.93 -14.84
N LYS A 68 -4.70 21.57 -15.38
CA LYS A 68 -4.80 21.09 -16.77
C LYS A 68 -4.16 22.08 -17.75
N GLY A 69 -3.27 21.58 -18.59
CA GLY A 69 -2.58 22.34 -19.63
C GLY A 69 -1.17 22.81 -19.28
N VAL A 70 -0.71 22.59 -18.04
CA VAL A 70 0.72 22.65 -17.72
C VAL A 70 1.40 21.45 -18.40
N SER A 71 2.44 21.69 -19.21
CA SER A 71 3.17 20.63 -19.90
C SER A 71 4.12 19.90 -18.95
N GLU A 72 4.44 18.64 -19.23
CA GLU A 72 5.43 17.88 -18.48
C GLU A 72 6.78 18.59 -18.42
N GLU A 73 7.21 19.18 -19.54
CA GLU A 73 8.43 19.99 -19.63
C GLU A 73 8.42 21.17 -18.65
N ALA A 74 7.26 21.81 -18.45
CA ALA A 74 7.13 22.90 -17.49
C ALA A 74 7.16 22.39 -16.04
N ILE A 75 6.58 21.21 -15.77
CA ILE A 75 6.64 20.56 -14.45
C ILE A 75 8.09 20.19 -14.12
N ASP A 76 8.82 19.59 -15.07
CA ASP A 76 10.24 19.27 -14.96
C ASP A 76 11.10 20.51 -14.70
N GLU A 77 10.81 21.63 -15.39
CA GLU A 77 11.54 22.88 -15.20
C GLU A 77 11.26 23.52 -13.82
N ILE A 78 10.01 23.43 -13.32
CA ILE A 78 9.62 23.95 -12.01
C ILE A 78 10.31 23.15 -10.90
N THR A 79 10.19 21.83 -10.92
CA THR A 79 10.76 20.92 -9.92
C THR A 79 12.28 21.04 -9.90
N ALA A 80 12.94 20.99 -11.06
CA ALA A 80 14.39 21.17 -11.14
C ALA A 80 14.87 22.54 -10.64
N ARG A 81 14.07 23.60 -10.81
CA ARG A 81 14.40 24.94 -10.30
C ARG A 81 14.31 25.02 -8.78
N LEU A 82 13.41 24.25 -8.17
CA LEU A 82 13.24 24.17 -6.72
C LEU A 82 14.23 23.19 -6.05
N ASN A 83 15.10 22.55 -6.82
CA ASN A 83 15.97 21.46 -6.36
C ASN A 83 15.19 20.22 -5.91
N ASP A 84 14.03 19.99 -6.53
CA ASP A 84 13.19 18.83 -6.27
C ASP A 84 13.32 17.79 -7.39
N ASN A 85 12.90 16.56 -7.10
CA ASN A 85 12.78 15.49 -8.08
C ASN A 85 11.33 15.01 -8.17
N ILE A 86 10.83 14.80 -9.38
CA ILE A 86 9.58 14.05 -9.56
C ILE A 86 9.90 12.61 -9.21
N GLU A 87 9.33 12.17 -8.10
CA GLU A 87 9.44 10.79 -7.64
C GLU A 87 8.54 9.91 -8.50
N ASP A 88 7.29 10.34 -8.72
CA ASP A 88 6.24 9.51 -9.31
C ASP A 88 5.14 10.34 -9.99
N LYS A 89 4.43 9.76 -10.95
CA LYS A 89 3.24 10.34 -11.58
C LYS A 89 2.04 9.47 -11.23
N ILE A 90 1.05 10.02 -10.55
CA ILE A 90 -0.15 9.26 -10.19
C ILE A 90 -1.08 9.17 -11.42
N GLU A 91 -1.01 8.10 -12.19
CA GLU A 91 -1.64 7.98 -13.51
C GLU A 91 -3.17 8.03 -13.45
N SER A 92 -3.76 7.58 -12.35
CA SER A 92 -5.20 7.62 -12.12
C SER A 92 -5.73 9.06 -11.97
N VAL A 93 -4.84 10.03 -11.72
CA VAL A 93 -5.19 11.44 -11.49
C VAL A 93 -4.34 12.37 -12.37
N ASP A 94 -4.89 12.77 -13.51
CA ASP A 94 -4.25 13.72 -14.44
C ASP A 94 -3.70 14.96 -13.73
N GLY A 95 -2.40 15.19 -13.94
CA GLY A 95 -1.63 16.30 -13.39
C GLY A 95 -1.14 16.12 -11.95
N LEU A 96 -1.37 14.99 -11.29
CA LEU A 96 -0.86 14.72 -9.94
C LEU A 96 0.50 14.02 -9.99
N VAL A 97 1.47 14.55 -9.25
CA VAL A 97 2.81 13.97 -9.11
C VAL A 97 3.21 13.90 -7.65
N SER A 98 4.00 12.87 -7.31
CA SER A 98 4.78 12.82 -6.06
C SER A 98 6.14 13.47 -6.32
N ILE A 99 6.57 14.33 -5.41
CA ILE A 99 7.80 15.11 -5.53
C ILE A 99 8.62 14.94 -4.25
N ASP A 100 9.87 14.54 -4.45
CA ASP A 100 10.92 14.51 -3.44
C ASP A 100 11.60 15.88 -3.32
N ASP A 101 11.56 16.48 -2.13
CA ASP A 101 12.39 17.64 -1.81
C ASP A 101 13.81 17.19 -1.43
N LEU A 102 14.81 17.59 -2.22
CA LEU A 102 16.21 17.19 -2.00
C LEU A 102 16.95 18.08 -0.99
N ASP A 103 16.26 19.09 -0.45
CA ASP A 103 16.78 20.05 0.51
C ASP A 103 16.50 19.65 1.98
N ASP A 104 15.83 18.51 2.22
CA ASP A 104 15.40 17.99 3.54
C ASP A 104 14.51 19.02 4.28
N ALA A 105 13.72 19.78 3.52
CA ALA A 105 12.78 20.77 4.03
C ALA A 105 11.54 20.09 4.63
N ASP A 106 10.86 20.82 5.53
CA ASP A 106 9.60 20.35 6.11
C ASP A 106 8.53 20.16 5.00
N PRO A 107 7.86 19.00 4.88
CA PRO A 107 6.92 18.73 3.79
C PRO A 107 5.79 19.78 3.66
N GLN A 108 5.37 20.38 4.78
CA GLN A 108 4.33 21.41 4.80
C GLN A 108 4.87 22.74 4.25
N ALA A 109 6.16 23.03 4.43
CA ALA A 109 6.82 24.16 3.80
C ALA A 109 6.94 23.95 2.28
N VAL A 110 7.38 22.77 1.84
CA VAL A 110 7.49 22.40 0.41
C VAL A 110 6.12 22.49 -0.27
N ALA A 111 5.09 21.86 0.30
CA ALA A 111 3.73 21.95 -0.22
C ALA A 111 3.21 23.40 -0.25
N SER A 112 3.61 24.24 0.71
CA SER A 112 3.24 25.65 0.71
C SER A 112 3.94 26.43 -0.42
N GLU A 113 5.18 26.11 -0.76
CA GLU A 113 5.89 26.72 -1.89
C GLU A 113 5.19 26.43 -3.22
N TYR A 114 4.82 25.17 -3.47
CA TYR A 114 4.04 24.81 -4.67
C TYR A 114 2.67 25.49 -4.71
N ARG A 115 1.95 25.56 -3.58
CA ARG A 115 0.65 26.25 -3.50
C ARG A 115 0.70 27.73 -3.88
N LEU A 116 1.85 28.40 -3.74
CA LEU A 116 2.01 29.80 -4.15
C LEU A 116 1.97 29.99 -5.67
N MET A 117 2.22 28.93 -6.45
CA MET A 117 2.15 28.96 -7.91
C MET A 117 0.71 28.81 -8.40
N THR A 118 -0.21 29.67 -7.95
CA THR A 118 -1.67 29.51 -8.11
C THR A 118 -2.17 29.38 -9.55
N GLU A 119 -1.42 29.91 -10.52
CA GLU A 119 -1.73 29.80 -11.95
C GLU A 119 -1.37 28.42 -12.54
N LEU A 120 -0.49 27.67 -11.88
CA LEU A 120 0.06 26.39 -12.36
C LEU A 120 -0.36 25.22 -11.47
N VAL A 121 -0.52 25.45 -10.16
CA VAL A 121 -0.83 24.42 -9.17
C VAL A 121 -2.27 24.58 -8.69
N GLU A 122 -3.01 23.48 -8.71
CA GLU A 122 -4.39 23.38 -8.19
C GLU A 122 -4.38 23.14 -6.68
N TYR A 123 -3.59 22.17 -6.21
CA TYR A 123 -3.27 21.97 -4.81
C TYR A 123 -1.89 21.33 -4.68
N ALA A 124 -1.31 21.45 -3.50
CA ALA A 124 -0.20 20.59 -3.08
C ALA A 124 -0.41 20.19 -1.63
N GLU A 125 0.11 19.06 -1.18
CA GLU A 125 0.03 18.61 0.22
C GLU A 125 1.15 17.63 0.58
N PRO A 126 1.50 17.49 1.86
CA PRO A 126 2.44 16.47 2.31
C PRO A 126 1.99 15.05 1.95
N ASN A 127 2.93 14.16 1.67
CA ASN A 127 2.69 12.73 1.81
C ASN A 127 2.57 12.40 3.31
N PHE A 128 1.39 11.99 3.76
CA PHE A 128 1.14 11.76 5.19
C PHE A 128 1.46 10.33 5.59
N GLU A 129 2.05 10.17 6.77
CA GLU A 129 2.24 8.86 7.40
C GLU A 129 0.92 8.35 8.00
N ILE A 130 0.57 7.10 7.69
CA ILE A 130 -0.59 6.38 8.18
C ILE A 130 -0.08 5.26 9.10
N ASN A 131 -0.60 5.24 10.33
CA ASN A 131 -0.18 4.28 11.35
C ASN A 131 -1.37 3.46 11.86
N LEU A 132 -1.17 2.14 11.98
CA LEU A 132 -2.07 1.29 12.73
C LEU A 132 -2.08 1.71 14.20
N GLN A 133 -3.27 1.74 14.80
CA GLN A 133 -3.36 2.05 16.22
C GLN A 133 -2.73 0.93 17.05
N PRO A 134 -2.09 1.25 18.19
CA PRO A 134 -1.51 0.23 19.05
C PRO A 134 -2.58 -0.78 19.48
N ARG A 135 -2.22 -2.06 19.42
CA ARG A 135 -3.09 -3.18 19.84
C ARG A 135 -3.54 -2.97 21.29
N PHE A 136 -4.84 -2.85 21.52
CA PHE A 136 -5.39 -2.86 22.87
C PHE A 136 -5.43 -4.30 23.41
N GLU A 137 -4.44 -4.66 24.22
CA GLU A 137 -4.38 -5.97 24.90
C GLU A 137 -5.32 -6.02 26.11
N LYS A 138 -6.62 -6.23 25.92
CA LYS A 138 -7.48 -6.75 27.00
C LYS A 138 -8.56 -7.67 26.46
N PHE A 139 -8.34 -8.97 26.60
CA PHE A 139 -9.42 -9.96 26.58
C PHE A 139 -9.53 -10.59 27.97
N SER A 140 -10.74 -10.56 28.54
CA SER A 140 -11.07 -11.22 29.80
C SER A 140 -11.32 -12.72 29.57
N ASN A 141 -10.58 -13.58 30.26
CA ASN A 141 -10.73 -15.04 30.23
C ASN A 141 -11.86 -15.53 31.16
N GLU A 142 -13.06 -14.96 31.04
CA GLU A 142 -14.21 -15.42 31.84
C GLU A 142 -14.88 -16.65 31.20
N PRO A 143 -15.31 -17.65 31.99
CA PRO A 143 -15.96 -18.85 31.48
C PRO A 143 -17.28 -18.53 30.75
N LEU A 144 -17.51 -19.20 29.62
CA LEU A 144 -18.72 -19.09 28.80
C LEU A 144 -19.94 -19.68 29.57
N PRO A 145 -21.09 -19.00 29.68
CA PRO A 145 -22.34 -19.58 30.15
C PRO A 145 -22.95 -20.49 29.08
N THR A 146 -23.69 -21.50 29.52
CA THR A 146 -24.31 -22.55 28.68
C THR A 146 -25.51 -22.05 27.85
N GLU A 147 -25.42 -22.36 26.56
CA GLU A 147 -26.40 -22.44 25.45
C GLU A 147 -27.80 -21.82 25.63
N ALA A 148 -28.05 -20.77 24.82
CA ALA A 148 -29.37 -20.48 24.28
C ALA A 148 -29.43 -21.00 22.83
N GLU A 149 -30.55 -21.62 22.45
CA GLU A 149 -30.79 -22.21 21.13
C GLU A 149 -30.50 -21.20 20.01
N ALA A 150 -29.61 -21.54 19.07
CA ALA A 150 -29.48 -20.81 17.82
C ALA A 150 -30.44 -21.33 16.77
N ASP A 151 -30.93 -20.39 15.98
CA ASP A 151 -31.78 -20.62 14.83
C ASP A 151 -30.87 -20.67 13.58
N GLY A 152 -30.94 -21.76 12.79
CA GLY A 152 -30.23 -21.93 11.52
C GLY A 152 -29.00 -22.88 11.51
N LYS A 153 -28.56 -23.29 10.32
CA LYS A 153 -27.36 -24.13 10.10
C LYS A 153 -26.09 -23.35 10.47
N ARG A 154 -25.36 -23.83 11.48
CA ARG A 154 -24.03 -23.33 11.86
C ARG A 154 -22.94 -23.99 10.99
N PRO A 155 -21.82 -23.30 10.71
CA PRO A 155 -20.66 -23.95 10.13
C PRO A 155 -20.00 -24.90 11.13
N ASP A 156 -19.24 -25.87 10.64
CA ASP A 156 -18.49 -26.84 11.46
C ASP A 156 -17.11 -26.33 11.97
N ASP A 157 -16.82 -25.04 11.76
CA ASP A 157 -15.57 -24.39 12.14
C ASP A 157 -15.39 -24.37 13.68
N PRO A 158 -14.31 -24.94 14.25
CA PRO A 158 -14.17 -25.18 15.70
C PRO A 158 -14.21 -23.93 16.58
N MET A 159 -13.85 -22.76 16.06
CA MET A 159 -13.84 -21.50 16.82
C MET A 159 -15.11 -20.65 16.59
N PHE A 160 -16.11 -21.14 15.85
CA PHE A 160 -17.32 -20.37 15.53
C PHE A 160 -18.08 -19.87 16.76
N GLU A 161 -18.12 -20.64 17.85
CA GLU A 161 -18.79 -20.23 19.09
C GLU A 161 -18.20 -18.96 19.71
N GLU A 162 -16.94 -18.63 19.40
CA GLU A 162 -16.28 -17.40 19.84
C GLU A 162 -16.67 -16.16 19.01
N GLN A 163 -17.25 -16.37 17.82
CA GLN A 163 -17.60 -15.32 16.86
C GLN A 163 -18.98 -14.72 17.16
N TRP A 164 -19.10 -14.12 18.34
CA TRP A 164 -20.35 -13.51 18.84
C TRP A 164 -20.97 -12.49 17.87
N SER A 165 -20.15 -11.81 17.07
CA SER A 165 -20.65 -10.84 16.08
C SER A 165 -21.49 -11.49 14.98
N LEU A 166 -21.25 -12.77 14.68
CA LEU A 166 -21.99 -13.56 13.68
C LEU A 166 -23.20 -14.26 14.29
N SER A 167 -23.04 -14.79 15.52
CA SER A 167 -24.11 -15.44 16.29
C SER A 167 -23.93 -15.18 17.79
N ASN A 168 -24.81 -14.38 18.39
CA ASN A 168 -24.76 -14.02 19.80
C ASN A 168 -25.86 -14.74 20.58
N THR A 169 -25.46 -15.79 21.28
CA THR A 169 -26.32 -16.57 22.19
C THR A 169 -26.22 -16.09 23.64
N GLY A 170 -25.50 -14.98 23.89
CA GLY A 170 -25.16 -14.52 25.24
C GLY A 170 -23.92 -15.21 25.83
N GLN A 171 -23.14 -15.92 25.00
CA GLN A 171 -22.02 -16.78 25.42
C GLN A 171 -20.89 -16.04 26.15
N ARG A 172 -20.82 -14.70 26.10
CA ARG A 172 -19.85 -13.89 26.85
C ARG A 172 -20.50 -12.87 27.78
N GLY A 173 -21.71 -13.16 28.26
CA GLY A 173 -22.48 -12.23 29.10
C GLY A 173 -22.94 -10.97 28.37
N GLY A 174 -22.83 -10.96 27.04
CA GLY A 174 -23.34 -9.89 26.17
C GLY A 174 -24.85 -9.92 26.03
N LYS A 175 -25.40 -8.92 25.33
CA LYS A 175 -26.83 -8.86 25.03
C LYS A 175 -27.18 -9.91 23.97
N LEU A 176 -28.05 -10.86 24.32
CA LEU A 176 -28.60 -11.86 23.40
C LEU A 176 -29.10 -11.21 22.09
N LYS A 177 -28.78 -11.83 20.94
CA LYS A 177 -29.13 -11.35 19.58
C LYS A 177 -28.55 -9.97 19.20
N ALA A 178 -27.56 -9.47 19.94
CA ALA A 178 -26.73 -8.37 19.47
C ALA A 178 -25.62 -8.91 18.56
N ASP A 179 -26.03 -9.35 17.36
CA ASP A 179 -25.21 -9.87 16.27
C ASP A 179 -25.71 -9.33 14.92
N ILE A 180 -25.03 -9.68 13.83
CA ILE A 180 -25.43 -9.30 12.46
C ILE A 180 -26.44 -10.26 11.83
N ASN A 181 -26.94 -11.25 12.59
CA ASN A 181 -27.84 -12.29 12.14
C ASN A 181 -27.29 -13.12 10.95
N ALA A 182 -26.01 -13.49 11.00
CA ALA A 182 -25.31 -14.15 9.90
C ALA A 182 -25.93 -15.51 9.52
N LEU A 183 -26.33 -16.33 10.52
CA LEU A 183 -26.93 -17.65 10.29
C LEU A 183 -28.17 -17.58 9.37
N ALA A 184 -29.04 -16.60 9.61
CA ALA A 184 -30.23 -16.41 8.79
C ALA A 184 -29.87 -15.95 7.37
N ALA A 185 -28.83 -15.12 7.20
CA ALA A 185 -28.36 -14.69 5.89
C ALA A 185 -27.79 -15.86 5.08
N TRP A 186 -26.97 -16.70 5.71
CA TRP A 186 -26.38 -17.89 5.08
C TRP A 186 -27.41 -18.93 4.68
N GLU A 187 -28.39 -19.20 5.53
CA GLU A 187 -29.46 -20.17 5.23
C GLU A 187 -30.42 -19.67 4.14
N GLN A 188 -30.76 -18.38 4.15
CA GLN A 188 -31.84 -17.84 3.31
C GLN A 188 -31.37 -17.18 2.01
N LYS A 189 -30.09 -16.80 1.91
CA LYS A 189 -29.56 -16.01 0.79
C LYS A 189 -28.32 -16.63 0.17
N THR A 190 -27.18 -16.57 0.85
CA THR A 190 -25.89 -17.00 0.30
C THR A 190 -24.83 -17.02 1.41
N THR A 191 -23.81 -17.85 1.23
CA THR A 191 -22.55 -17.84 2.01
C THR A 191 -21.42 -17.11 1.28
N GLY A 192 -21.72 -16.42 0.18
CA GLY A 192 -20.73 -15.71 -0.65
C GLY A 192 -20.63 -16.29 -2.06
N SER A 193 -19.69 -15.78 -2.85
CA SER A 193 -19.38 -16.24 -4.20
C SER A 193 -17.92 -15.97 -4.52
N GLU A 194 -17.26 -16.94 -5.15
CA GLU A 194 -15.89 -16.80 -5.68
C GLU A 194 -15.80 -15.80 -6.86
N GLU A 195 -16.95 -15.38 -7.42
CA GLU A 195 -17.00 -14.33 -8.44
C GLU A 195 -16.80 -12.92 -7.86
N ILE A 196 -16.92 -12.76 -6.53
CA ILE A 196 -16.74 -11.48 -5.86
C ILE A 196 -15.30 -11.38 -5.36
N VAL A 197 -14.60 -10.34 -5.84
CA VAL A 197 -13.27 -9.96 -5.35
C VAL A 197 -13.40 -8.83 -4.33
N VAL A 198 -12.75 -8.98 -3.18
CA VAL A 198 -12.65 -7.96 -2.13
C VAL A 198 -11.18 -7.61 -1.96
N ALA A 199 -10.82 -6.38 -2.35
CA ALA A 199 -9.50 -5.83 -2.11
C ALA A 199 -9.32 -5.48 -0.63
N VAL A 200 -8.25 -5.97 -0.01
CA VAL A 200 -7.88 -5.71 1.38
C VAL A 200 -6.63 -4.84 1.37
N LEU A 201 -6.85 -3.51 1.41
CA LEU A 201 -5.82 -2.51 1.56
C LEU A 201 -5.42 -2.44 3.04
N ASP A 202 -4.32 -3.09 3.41
CA ASP A 202 -3.89 -3.22 4.80
C ASP A 202 -2.38 -3.55 4.86
N SER A 203 -1.95 -4.35 5.84
CA SER A 203 -0.59 -4.81 6.05
C SER A 203 -0.20 -6.05 5.23
N GLY A 204 -1.03 -6.41 4.26
CA GLY A 204 -0.94 -7.66 3.50
C GLY A 204 -1.87 -8.74 4.05
N VAL A 205 -1.81 -9.93 3.46
CA VAL A 205 -2.54 -11.11 3.96
C VAL A 205 -1.62 -12.32 3.86
N ASP A 206 -1.59 -13.18 4.89
CA ASP A 206 -0.96 -14.50 4.78
C ASP A 206 -1.80 -15.38 3.85
N TYR A 207 -1.51 -15.30 2.55
CA TYR A 207 -2.19 -16.06 1.52
C TYR A 207 -1.97 -17.58 1.62
N ARG A 208 -1.10 -18.05 2.53
CA ARG A 208 -0.87 -19.48 2.80
C ARG A 208 -1.64 -19.97 4.02
N HIS A 209 -2.32 -19.07 4.75
CA HIS A 209 -3.05 -19.44 5.96
C HIS A 209 -4.08 -20.53 5.63
N PRO A 210 -4.12 -21.66 6.39
CA PRO A 210 -4.96 -22.81 6.05
C PRO A 210 -6.44 -22.47 5.86
N ASP A 211 -6.90 -21.48 6.61
CA ASP A 211 -8.30 -21.02 6.66
C ASP A 211 -8.62 -19.89 5.68
N LEU A 212 -7.63 -19.37 4.93
CA LEU A 212 -7.82 -18.30 3.95
C LEU A 212 -7.45 -18.71 2.54
N LYS A 213 -6.47 -19.60 2.36
CA LYS A 213 -5.86 -19.93 1.05
C LYS A 213 -6.84 -20.30 -0.07
N GLN A 214 -8.02 -20.85 0.24
CA GLN A 214 -9.05 -21.18 -0.76
C GLN A 214 -9.79 -19.94 -1.28
N ASN A 215 -9.85 -18.91 -0.44
CA ASN A 215 -10.48 -17.63 -0.71
C ASN A 215 -9.48 -16.54 -1.09
N ILE A 216 -8.19 -16.86 -1.30
CA ILE A 216 -7.25 -15.87 -1.84
C ILE A 216 -7.49 -15.70 -3.33
N TRP A 217 -7.46 -14.44 -3.77
CA TRP A 217 -7.46 -14.07 -5.18
C TRP A 217 -6.12 -14.44 -5.80
N GLU A 218 -6.18 -15.11 -6.94
CA GLU A 218 -5.03 -15.34 -7.81
C GLU A 218 -5.29 -14.60 -9.11
N ARG A 219 -4.27 -13.91 -9.64
CA ARG A 219 -4.36 -13.23 -10.93
C ARG A 219 -4.83 -14.21 -12.02
N PRO A 220 -5.99 -13.99 -12.67
CA PRO A 220 -6.44 -14.86 -13.74
C PRO A 220 -5.43 -14.90 -14.88
N SER A 221 -5.29 -16.05 -15.54
CA SER A 221 -4.29 -16.24 -16.61
C SER A 221 -4.50 -15.37 -17.85
N ASP A 222 -5.69 -14.79 -18.01
CA ASP A 222 -6.07 -13.87 -19.08
C ASP A 222 -5.97 -12.39 -18.68
N VAL A 223 -5.53 -12.10 -17.45
CA VAL A 223 -5.19 -10.76 -16.98
C VAL A 223 -3.66 -10.64 -17.02
N ASP A 224 -3.17 -9.61 -17.71
CA ASP A 224 -1.74 -9.32 -17.78
C ASP A 224 -1.21 -8.95 -16.37
N GLU A 225 0.07 -9.20 -16.14
CA GLU A 225 0.79 -8.69 -14.97
C GLU A 225 0.63 -7.17 -14.87
N TYR A 226 0.54 -6.66 -13.64
CA TYR A 226 0.57 -5.23 -13.40
C TYR A 226 1.86 -4.62 -14.00
N ASP A 227 1.71 -3.60 -14.83
CA ASP A 227 2.80 -2.91 -15.53
C ASP A 227 2.69 -1.43 -15.24
N ASP A 228 3.67 -0.93 -14.51
CA ASP A 228 3.76 0.45 -14.07
C ASP A 228 4.87 1.17 -14.85
N GLU A 229 4.69 2.46 -15.16
CA GLU A 229 5.64 3.19 -15.99
C GLU A 229 7.01 3.39 -15.32
N GLN A 230 7.04 3.39 -13.98
CA GLN A 230 8.20 3.68 -13.16
C GLN A 230 8.91 2.42 -12.69
N ILE A 231 8.18 1.44 -12.15
CA ILE A 231 8.75 0.20 -11.60
C ILE A 231 8.76 -0.94 -12.63
N GLY A 232 7.95 -0.84 -13.68
CA GLY A 232 7.79 -1.85 -14.73
C GLY A 232 6.84 -2.97 -14.33
N ARG A 233 7.01 -4.13 -14.97
CA ARG A 233 6.17 -5.31 -14.73
C ARG A 233 6.44 -5.94 -13.36
N VAL A 234 5.36 -6.21 -12.64
CA VAL A 234 5.36 -6.83 -11.32
C VAL A 234 4.79 -8.25 -11.41
N ASP A 235 5.42 -9.23 -10.76
CA ASP A 235 4.90 -10.60 -10.68
C ASP A 235 3.87 -10.71 -9.54
N ASP A 236 2.69 -10.13 -9.75
CA ASP A 236 1.61 -9.89 -8.79
C ASP A 236 0.64 -11.09 -8.63
N GLN A 237 1.16 -12.32 -8.54
CA GLN A 237 0.33 -13.54 -8.59
C GLN A 237 -0.82 -13.54 -7.57
N TYR A 238 -0.56 -13.02 -6.38
CA TYR A 238 -1.48 -13.01 -5.25
C TYR A 238 -1.87 -11.59 -4.82
N GLY A 239 -1.56 -10.55 -5.60
CA GLY A 239 -1.77 -9.15 -5.24
C GLY A 239 -0.48 -8.34 -5.22
N TYR A 240 -0.50 -7.19 -4.52
CA TYR A 240 0.54 -6.17 -4.64
C TYR A 240 0.99 -5.60 -3.28
N ASP A 241 2.29 -5.41 -3.13
CA ASP A 241 2.92 -4.70 -2.01
C ASP A 241 3.45 -3.35 -2.48
N ALA A 242 2.69 -2.30 -2.17
CA ALA A 242 3.00 -0.91 -2.45
C ALA A 242 4.07 -0.32 -1.50
N VAL A 243 4.45 -1.02 -0.42
CA VAL A 243 5.55 -0.58 0.45
C VAL A 243 6.89 -0.83 -0.23
N LEU A 244 6.98 -1.93 -0.98
CA LEU A 244 8.20 -2.43 -1.61
C LEU A 244 8.13 -2.48 -3.15
N ASP A 245 7.05 -2.00 -3.73
CA ASP A 245 6.78 -2.03 -5.17
C ASP A 245 6.94 -3.43 -5.78
N SER A 246 6.30 -4.43 -5.15
CA SER A 246 6.51 -5.84 -5.47
C SER A 246 5.21 -6.67 -5.48
N GLY A 247 5.26 -7.86 -6.07
CA GLY A 247 4.09 -8.74 -6.21
C GLY A 247 3.85 -9.69 -5.03
N ASP A 248 4.48 -9.45 -3.87
CA ASP A 248 4.37 -10.30 -2.68
C ASP A 248 3.69 -9.56 -1.51
N PRO A 249 2.34 -9.57 -1.42
CA PRO A 249 1.61 -8.90 -0.36
C PRO A 249 1.50 -9.74 0.93
N MET A 250 2.50 -10.57 1.21
CA MET A 250 2.54 -11.40 2.42
C MET A 250 2.47 -10.54 3.68
N ASP A 251 1.59 -10.91 4.61
CA ASP A 251 1.44 -10.20 5.86
C ASP A 251 2.59 -10.53 6.83
N ASP A 252 3.30 -9.49 7.25
CA ASP A 252 4.37 -9.53 8.25
C ASP A 252 4.04 -8.69 9.50
N ASN A 253 2.80 -8.20 9.62
CA ASN A 253 2.27 -7.48 10.79
C ASN A 253 1.13 -8.23 11.50
N GLY A 254 0.20 -8.79 10.73
CA GLY A 254 -0.94 -9.59 11.17
C GLY A 254 -2.29 -8.87 11.15
N HIS A 255 -2.34 -7.55 10.97
CA HIS A 255 -3.60 -6.80 10.98
C HIS A 255 -4.45 -7.13 9.74
N GLY A 256 -3.84 -7.20 8.56
CA GLY A 256 -4.54 -7.48 7.32
C GLY A 256 -5.05 -8.91 7.24
N THR A 257 -4.28 -9.89 7.71
CA THR A 257 -4.74 -11.29 7.84
C THR A 257 -5.95 -11.40 8.79
N HIS A 258 -5.97 -10.63 9.87
CA HIS A 258 -7.11 -10.60 10.79
C HIS A 258 -8.36 -10.00 10.11
N CYS A 259 -8.21 -8.89 9.40
CA CYS A 259 -9.28 -8.28 8.60
C CYS A 259 -9.80 -9.26 7.53
N ALA A 260 -8.90 -9.93 6.81
CA ALA A 260 -9.21 -10.94 5.80
C ALA A 260 -10.01 -12.12 6.37
N GLY A 261 -9.64 -12.62 7.56
CA GLY A 261 -10.37 -13.69 8.24
C GLY A 261 -11.83 -13.31 8.56
N ILE A 262 -12.07 -12.07 8.99
CA ILE A 262 -13.43 -11.56 9.23
C ILE A 262 -14.22 -11.50 7.91
N ILE A 263 -13.60 -11.04 6.83
CA ILE A 263 -14.23 -10.92 5.51
C ILE A 263 -14.59 -12.31 4.96
N GLY A 264 -13.64 -13.25 4.98
CA GLY A 264 -13.78 -14.50 4.26
C GLY A 264 -12.81 -15.61 4.61
N ALA A 265 -12.62 -15.92 5.90
CA ALA A 265 -12.19 -17.26 6.26
C ALA A 265 -13.15 -18.31 5.67
N ASP A 266 -12.58 -19.42 5.18
CA ASP A 266 -13.27 -20.46 4.44
C ASP A 266 -14.21 -21.27 5.33
N GLY A 267 -15.46 -20.84 5.46
CA GLY A 267 -16.40 -21.48 6.39
C GLY A 267 -16.86 -22.88 5.96
N ASP A 268 -17.27 -23.67 6.97
CA ASP A 268 -17.70 -25.08 6.86
C ASP A 268 -16.56 -25.97 6.31
N ASN A 269 -15.32 -25.70 6.73
CA ASN A 269 -14.12 -26.45 6.35
C ASN A 269 -13.51 -27.26 7.51
N GLY A 270 -14.09 -27.17 8.71
CA GLY A 270 -13.62 -27.83 9.93
C GLY A 270 -12.33 -27.27 10.53
N LEU A 271 -11.92 -26.05 10.16
CA LEU A 271 -10.74 -25.34 10.65
C LEU A 271 -11.14 -23.97 11.21
N GLY A 272 -10.29 -23.42 12.08
CA GLY A 272 -10.34 -22.01 12.50
C GLY A 272 -11.74 -21.43 12.73
N ILE A 273 -12.03 -20.36 11.97
CA ILE A 273 -13.22 -19.50 12.09
C ILE A 273 -14.01 -19.47 10.76
N ALA A 274 -15.25 -19.01 10.80
CA ALA A 274 -16.00 -18.69 9.59
C ALA A 274 -15.89 -17.19 9.25
N GLY A 275 -15.57 -16.84 8.01
CA GLY A 275 -15.72 -15.47 7.52
C GLY A 275 -17.19 -15.10 7.36
N ILE A 276 -17.48 -13.80 7.17
CA ILE A 276 -18.83 -13.36 6.75
C ILE A 276 -19.21 -14.02 5.42
N ASN A 277 -18.24 -14.14 4.51
CA ASN A 277 -18.37 -14.84 3.23
C ASN A 277 -17.52 -16.11 3.27
N TRP A 278 -18.14 -17.28 3.36
CA TRP A 278 -17.41 -18.55 3.35
C TRP A 278 -16.71 -18.80 2.03
N ARG A 279 -17.23 -18.22 0.93
CA ARG A 279 -16.62 -18.26 -0.41
C ARG A 279 -16.52 -16.84 -0.96
N VAL A 280 -15.32 -16.40 -1.28
CA VAL A 280 -14.99 -15.07 -1.83
C VAL A 280 -13.57 -15.11 -2.39
N LYS A 281 -13.15 -14.11 -3.16
CA LYS A 281 -11.73 -13.90 -3.47
C LYS A 281 -11.22 -12.65 -2.77
N ILE A 282 -10.24 -12.80 -1.91
CA ILE A 282 -9.57 -11.74 -1.15
C ILE A 282 -8.34 -11.37 -1.93
N MET A 283 -8.24 -10.12 -2.37
CA MET A 283 -7.08 -9.56 -3.05
C MET A 283 -6.27 -8.74 -2.02
N PRO A 284 -5.17 -9.27 -1.50
CA PRO A 284 -4.26 -8.57 -0.61
C PRO A 284 -3.57 -7.40 -1.32
N LEU A 285 -3.66 -6.20 -0.73
CA LEU A 285 -2.95 -5.01 -1.18
C LEU A 285 -2.23 -4.41 0.03
N LYS A 286 -0.92 -4.63 0.11
CA LYS A 286 -0.10 -4.22 1.25
C LYS A 286 0.36 -2.79 1.04
N PHE A 287 -0.07 -1.89 1.91
CA PHE A 287 0.44 -0.51 1.99
C PHE A 287 0.91 -0.14 3.40
N ILE A 288 0.70 -1.03 4.37
CA ILE A 288 1.21 -0.91 5.74
C ILE A 288 2.35 -1.92 5.94
N SER A 289 3.50 -1.44 6.38
CA SER A 289 4.70 -2.25 6.64
C SER A 289 4.60 -3.11 7.91
N LYS A 290 5.60 -3.99 8.13
CA LYS A 290 5.74 -4.78 9.36
C LYS A 290 5.63 -3.96 10.65
N THR A 291 6.09 -2.71 10.64
CA THR A 291 6.07 -1.81 11.80
C THR A 291 4.72 -1.15 12.03
N GLY A 292 3.73 -1.39 11.17
CA GLY A 292 2.40 -0.80 11.26
C GLY A 292 2.31 0.62 10.68
N SER A 293 3.29 1.04 9.88
CA SER A 293 3.34 2.33 9.22
C SER A 293 3.29 2.18 7.70
N GLY A 294 2.64 3.13 7.03
CA GLY A 294 2.63 3.33 5.58
C GLY A 294 2.39 4.79 5.27
N THR A 295 2.21 5.14 4.00
CA THR A 295 1.99 6.52 3.56
C THR A 295 0.71 6.67 2.74
N THR A 296 0.26 7.91 2.56
CA THR A 296 -0.81 8.23 1.60
C THR A 296 -0.43 7.79 0.19
N LYS A 297 0.85 7.90 -0.19
CA LYS A 297 1.37 7.38 -1.47
C LYS A 297 1.16 5.89 -1.59
N ASP A 298 1.67 5.11 -0.64
CA ASP A 298 1.53 3.65 -0.66
C ASP A 298 0.04 3.25 -0.77
N ALA A 299 -0.86 3.98 -0.09
CA ALA A 299 -2.30 3.75 -0.18
C ALA A 299 -2.87 4.09 -1.56
N ILE A 300 -2.41 5.16 -2.22
CA ILE A 300 -2.80 5.53 -3.58
C ILE A 300 -2.31 4.47 -4.57
N GLU A 301 -1.07 4.00 -4.46
CA GLU A 301 -0.54 2.96 -5.33
C GLU A 301 -1.30 1.64 -5.19
N ALA A 302 -1.63 1.25 -3.95
CA ALA A 302 -2.49 0.11 -3.72
C ALA A 302 -3.88 0.28 -4.38
N ILE A 303 -4.44 1.49 -4.42
CA ILE A 303 -5.72 1.77 -5.10
C ILE A 303 -5.55 1.71 -6.64
N ASN A 304 -4.46 2.27 -7.18
CA ASN A 304 -4.19 2.33 -8.61
C ASN A 304 -3.97 0.95 -9.24
N TYR A 305 -3.49 -0.01 -8.45
CA TYR A 305 -3.32 -1.40 -8.89
C TYR A 305 -4.63 -2.06 -9.36
N VAL A 306 -5.79 -1.65 -8.83
CA VAL A 306 -7.11 -2.29 -9.07
C VAL A 306 -7.83 -1.69 -10.27
#